data_AF-A0A1J5J3A3-F1
#
_entry.id   AF-A0A1J5J3A3-F1
#
_cell.length_a   1.000
_cell.length_b   1.000
_cell.length_c   1.000
_cell.angle_alpha   90.00
_cell.angle_beta   90.00
_cell.angle_gamma   90.00
#
_symmetry.space_group_name_H-M   'P 1'
#
loop_
_entity.id
_entity.type
_entity.pdbx_description
1 polymer ?
#
loop_
_entity_poly.entity_id
_entity_poly.type
_entity_poly.pdbx_seq_one_letter_code
_entity_poly.pdbx_strand_id
1 'polypeptide(L)'
;MKQAAEFGFDETGYMQAFEKVPRFSRKNMKDIIAYYVGFSSLIAELGFKNYQLGKQVDVLSGLVPICSHCKKVRDDQGYWEHIEDYLTEHSGAVVSHGLCPDCAHELYPNLECTQKHKH
;
A
#
# COMPACT_ATOMS: atom_id res chain seq x y z
N MET A 1 -27.15 42.15 3.74
CA MET A 1 -28.62 42.00 3.64
C MET A 1 -29.26 42.80 2.51
N LYS A 2 -28.82 44.03 2.20
CA LYS A 2 -29.43 44.87 1.14
C LYS A 2 -29.58 44.18 -0.23
N GLN A 3 -28.56 43.45 -0.71
CA GLN A 3 -28.64 42.72 -1.98
C GLN A 3 -29.59 41.52 -1.93
N ALA A 4 -29.73 40.85 -0.78
CA ALA A 4 -30.63 39.70 -0.64
C ALA A 4 -32.11 40.13 -0.59
N ALA A 5 -32.37 41.32 -0.03
CA ALA A 5 -33.71 41.90 0.01
C ALA A 5 -34.28 42.18 -1.38
N GLU A 6 -33.44 42.53 -2.37
CA GLU A 6 -33.85 42.70 -3.78
C GLU A 6 -34.40 41.41 -4.41
N PHE A 7 -34.02 40.24 -3.89
CA PHE A 7 -34.51 38.93 -4.34
C PHE A 7 -35.62 38.35 -3.44
N GLY A 8 -36.26 39.17 -2.60
CA GLY A 8 -37.38 38.73 -1.76
C GLY A 8 -36.97 37.92 -0.52
N PHE A 9 -35.76 38.16 0.00
CA PHE A 9 -35.28 37.49 1.21
C PHE A 9 -36.07 37.91 2.46
N ASP A 10 -36.63 36.92 3.17
CA ASP A 10 -37.24 37.12 4.48
C ASP A 10 -36.17 37.26 5.56
N GLU A 11 -35.74 38.51 5.77
CA GLU A 11 -34.76 38.87 6.80
C GLU A 11 -35.26 38.51 8.21
N THR A 12 -36.58 38.56 8.46
CA THR A 12 -37.14 38.33 9.79
C THR A 12 -37.10 36.84 10.15
N GLY A 13 -37.58 35.98 9.25
CA GLY A 13 -37.50 34.54 9.42
C GLY A 13 -36.05 34.04 9.51
N TYR A 14 -35.15 34.67 8.75
CA TYR A 14 -33.74 34.37 8.80
C TYR A 14 -33.08 34.75 10.14
N MET A 15 -33.36 35.95 10.68
CA MET A 15 -32.83 36.35 11.98
C MET A 15 -33.40 35.48 13.11
N GLN A 16 -34.68 35.10 13.06
CA GLN A 16 -35.29 34.16 14.01
C GLN A 16 -34.67 32.76 13.95
N ALA A 17 -34.26 32.29 12.77
CA ALA A 17 -33.54 31.03 12.63
C ALA A 17 -32.17 31.09 13.32
N PHE A 18 -31.48 32.23 13.25
CA PHE A 18 -30.19 32.41 13.89
C PHE A 18 -30.25 32.43 15.42
N GLU A 19 -31.33 32.89 16.01
CA GLU A 19 -31.51 32.87 17.47
C GLU A 19 -31.64 31.45 18.02
N LYS A 20 -32.16 30.52 17.19
CA LYS A 20 -32.27 29.10 17.54
C LYS A 20 -30.94 28.36 17.45
N VAL A 21 -29.92 28.96 16.84
CA VAL A 21 -28.61 28.33 16.72
C VAL A 21 -27.91 28.32 18.08
N PRO A 22 -27.55 27.14 18.61
CA PRO A 22 -26.84 27.06 19.89
C PRO A 22 -25.48 27.75 19.77
N ARG A 23 -25.28 28.81 20.57
CA ARG A 23 -24.02 29.55 20.63
C ARG A 23 -23.13 28.98 21.74
N PHE A 24 -22.07 28.30 21.35
CA PHE A 24 -21.10 27.77 22.31
C PHE A 24 -20.22 28.89 22.87
N SER A 25 -19.90 28.80 24.16
CA SER A 25 -18.95 29.73 24.77
C SER A 25 -17.57 29.58 24.13
N ARG A 26 -16.77 30.65 24.14
CA ARG A 26 -15.39 30.60 23.64
C ARG A 26 -14.55 29.52 24.35
N LYS A 27 -14.85 29.23 25.62
CA LYS A 27 -14.19 28.15 26.38
C LYS A 27 -14.56 26.79 25.81
N ASN A 28 -15.85 26.51 25.65
CA ASN A 28 -16.34 25.24 25.08
C ASN A 28 -15.76 25.00 23.68
N MET A 29 -15.70 26.05 22.85
CA MET A 29 -15.14 25.95 21.51
C MET A 29 -13.64 25.65 21.53
N LYS A 30 -12.87 26.28 22.44
CA LYS A 30 -11.45 25.96 22.62
C LYS A 30 -11.23 24.53 23.10
N ASP A 31 -12.05 24.06 24.03
CA ASP A 31 -11.94 22.70 24.57
C ASP A 31 -12.20 21.66 23.48
N ILE A 32 -13.24 21.86 22.65
CA ILE A 32 -13.56 21.01 21.51
C ILE A 32 -12.40 21.02 20.48
N ILE A 33 -11.91 22.20 20.10
CA ILE A 33 -10.81 22.32 19.14
C ILE A 33 -9.55 21.63 19.68
N ALA A 34 -9.20 21.84 20.94
CA ALA A 34 -8.05 21.20 21.56
C ALA A 34 -8.17 19.67 21.56
N TYR A 35 -9.35 19.15 21.87
CA TYR A 35 -9.64 17.72 21.76
C TYR A 35 -9.45 17.19 20.33
N TYR A 36 -10.06 17.83 19.32
CA TYR A 36 -9.95 17.40 17.93
C TYR A 36 -8.51 17.44 17.41
N VAL A 37 -7.75 18.48 17.74
CA VAL A 37 -6.33 18.58 17.37
C VAL A 37 -5.51 17.47 18.04
N GLY A 38 -5.75 17.21 19.33
CA GLY A 38 -5.09 16.10 20.04
C GLY A 38 -5.42 14.74 19.42
N PHE A 39 -6.69 14.48 19.13
CA PHE A 39 -7.13 13.26 18.48
C PHE A 39 -6.52 13.09 17.08
N SER A 40 -6.46 14.17 16.28
CA SER A 40 -5.82 14.15 14.96
C SER A 40 -4.33 13.77 15.05
N SER A 41 -3.63 14.28 16.07
CA SER A 41 -2.23 13.94 16.34
C SER A 41 -2.07 12.46 16.69
N LEU A 42 -2.96 11.93 17.53
CA LEU A 42 -2.95 10.51 17.93
C LEU A 42 -3.20 9.58 16.73
N ILE A 43 -4.17 9.90 15.87
CA ILE A 43 -4.43 9.10 14.65
C ILE A 43 -3.21 9.12 13.73
N ALA A 44 -2.62 10.29 13.51
CA ALA A 44 -1.44 10.41 12.66
C ALA A 44 -0.27 9.57 13.20
N GLU A 45 -0.01 9.61 14.50
CA GLU A 45 1.05 8.82 15.14
C GLU A 45 0.79 7.32 15.04
N LEU A 46 -0.44 6.88 15.31
CA LEU A 46 -0.82 5.47 15.21
C LEU A 46 -0.71 4.97 13.76
N GLY A 47 -1.17 5.77 12.79
CA GLY A 47 -1.04 5.47 11.37
C GLY A 47 0.42 5.31 10.95
N PHE A 48 1.30 6.20 11.41
CA PHE A 48 2.74 6.10 11.14
C PHE A 48 3.36 4.84 11.73
N LYS A 49 3.03 4.50 12.99
CA LYS A 49 3.50 3.27 13.65
C LYS A 49 3.01 2.00 12.94
N ASN A 50 1.74 1.96 12.53
CA ASN A 50 1.18 0.85 11.77
C ASN A 50 1.86 0.68 10.41
N TYR A 51 2.15 1.78 9.70
CA TYR A 51 2.89 1.75 8.45
C TYR A 51 4.31 1.18 8.65
N GLN A 52 5.01 1.61 9.71
CA GLN A 52 6.34 1.07 10.03
C GLN A 52 6.30 -0.43 10.33
N LEU A 53 5.31 -0.89 11.11
CA LEU A 53 5.11 -2.31 11.38
C LEU A 53 4.88 -3.11 10.09
N GLY A 54 4.02 -2.61 9.20
CA GLY A 54 3.79 -3.25 7.90
C GLY A 54 5.07 -3.39 7.07
N LYS A 55 5.93 -2.37 7.06
CA LYS A 55 7.23 -2.43 6.36
C LYS A 55 8.22 -3.43 6.95
N GLN A 56 8.19 -3.66 8.26
CA GLN A 56 9.04 -4.67 8.88
C GLN A 56 8.56 -6.09 8.60
N VAL A 57 7.23 -6.29 8.50
CA VAL A 57 6.64 -7.58 8.09
C VAL A 57 7.04 -7.92 6.65
N ASP A 58 6.96 -6.96 5.72
CA ASP A 58 7.35 -7.15 4.31
C ASP A 58 8.80 -7.65 4.15
N VAL A 59 9.72 -7.15 4.99
CA VAL A 59 11.15 -7.53 4.95
C VAL A 59 11.37 -8.94 5.53
N LEU A 60 10.59 -9.37 6.53
CA LEU A 60 10.62 -10.74 7.03
C LEU A 60 10.00 -11.73 6.04
N SER A 61 8.96 -11.32 5.29
CA SER A 61 8.34 -12.14 4.24
C SER A 61 9.14 -12.24 2.94
N GLY A 62 10.20 -11.43 2.76
CA GLY A 62 11.05 -11.47 1.56
C GLY A 62 12.16 -12.53 1.60
N LEU A 63 12.34 -13.23 2.71
CA LEU A 63 13.45 -14.14 2.92
C LEU A 63 13.03 -15.57 2.58
N VAL A 64 13.29 -16.00 1.35
CA VAL A 64 12.96 -17.34 0.86
C VAL A 64 14.01 -18.34 1.37
N PRO A 65 13.65 -19.27 2.28
CA PRO A 65 14.60 -20.25 2.80
C PRO A 65 14.96 -21.28 1.72
N ILE A 66 16.24 -21.27 1.29
CA ILE A 66 16.76 -22.21 0.29
C ILE A 66 17.68 -23.25 0.90
N CYS A 67 17.64 -24.48 0.38
CA CYS A 67 18.58 -25.53 0.76
C CYS A 67 19.96 -25.21 0.19
N SER A 68 20.98 -25.10 1.04
CA SER A 68 22.35 -24.78 0.60
C SER A 68 22.92 -25.81 -0.39
N HIS A 69 22.48 -27.07 -0.30
CA HIS A 69 22.95 -28.17 -1.15
C HIS A 69 22.18 -28.28 -2.48
N CYS A 70 20.85 -28.45 -2.44
CA CYS A 70 20.04 -28.74 -3.64
C CYS A 70 19.23 -27.54 -4.16
N LYS A 71 19.30 -26.37 -3.52
CA LYS A 71 18.62 -25.12 -3.90
C LYS A 71 17.09 -25.15 -3.92
N LYS A 72 16.47 -26.23 -3.46
CA LYS A 72 15.03 -26.28 -3.19
C LYS A 72 14.62 -25.19 -2.20
N VAL A 73 13.40 -24.69 -2.35
CA VAL A 73 12.78 -23.72 -1.46
C VAL A 73 11.96 -24.47 -0.41
N ARG A 74 11.95 -23.98 0.83
CA ARG A 74 11.04 -24.48 1.86
C ARG A 74 9.79 -23.61 1.91
N ASP A 75 8.62 -24.23 1.76
CA ASP A 75 7.33 -23.55 1.84
C ASP A 75 6.92 -23.27 3.30
N ASP A 76 5.78 -22.59 3.47
CA ASP A 76 5.21 -22.25 4.80
C ASP A 76 4.76 -23.50 5.60
N GLN A 77 4.53 -24.63 4.92
CA GLN A 77 4.13 -25.91 5.51
C GLN A 77 5.35 -26.76 5.92
N GLY A 78 6.55 -26.35 5.50
CA GLY A 78 7.82 -26.99 5.73
C GLY A 78 8.25 -28.05 4.71
N TYR A 79 7.55 -28.18 3.59
CA TYR A 79 7.94 -29.02 2.47
C TYR A 79 9.00 -28.35 1.60
N TRP A 80 9.77 -29.18 0.89
CA TRP A 80 10.84 -28.74 0.00
C TRP A 80 10.45 -28.92 -1.45
N GLU A 81 10.28 -27.81 -2.16
CA GLU A 81 9.83 -27.76 -3.54
C GLU A 81 10.84 -27.06 -4.45
N HIS A 82 10.59 -27.13 -5.75
CA HIS A 82 11.38 -26.41 -6.73
C HIS A 82 11.05 -24.92 -6.68
N ILE A 83 12.01 -24.06 -7.02
CA ILE A 83 11.83 -22.60 -6.91
C ILE A 83 10.75 -22.10 -7.86
N GLU A 84 10.57 -22.78 -8.99
CA GLU A 84 9.56 -22.50 -10.00
C GLU A 84 8.14 -22.68 -9.45
N ASP A 85 7.93 -23.75 -8.67
CA ASP A 85 6.64 -24.04 -8.01
C ASP A 85 6.33 -22.94 -6.99
N TYR A 86 7.29 -22.64 -6.11
CA TYR A 86 7.18 -21.60 -5.09
C TYR A 86 6.86 -20.22 -5.68
N LEU A 87 7.57 -19.82 -6.73
CA LEU A 87 7.37 -18.52 -7.39
C LEU A 87 5.98 -18.42 -8.04
N THR A 88 5.52 -19.50 -8.66
CA THR A 88 4.20 -19.52 -9.30
C THR A 88 3.09 -19.33 -8.27
N GLU A 89 3.17 -20.02 -7.14
CA GLU A 89 2.17 -19.97 -6.07
C GLU A 89 2.20 -18.66 -5.28
N HIS A 90 3.38 -18.12 -4.97
CA HIS A 90 3.54 -16.99 -4.04
C HIS A 90 3.68 -15.62 -4.71
N SER A 91 3.96 -15.55 -6.01
CA SER A 91 4.14 -14.27 -6.74
C SER A 91 3.23 -14.09 -7.95
N GLY A 92 2.52 -15.14 -8.37
CA GLY A 92 1.73 -15.14 -9.60
C GLY A 92 2.56 -15.02 -10.89
N ALA A 93 3.89 -15.18 -10.79
CA ALA A 93 4.77 -15.21 -11.94
C ALA A 93 4.56 -16.51 -12.74
N VAL A 94 4.66 -16.42 -14.07
CA VAL A 94 4.66 -17.60 -14.95
C VAL A 94 6.10 -17.91 -15.33
N VAL A 95 6.58 -19.11 -15.00
CA VAL A 95 7.94 -19.53 -15.30
C VAL A 95 7.98 -20.24 -16.65
N SER A 96 8.87 -19.81 -17.53
CA SER A 96 9.16 -20.47 -18.81
C SER A 96 10.51 -21.18 -18.76
N HIS A 97 10.62 -22.31 -19.47
CA HIS A 97 11.89 -23.01 -19.62
C HIS A 97 12.67 -22.45 -20.81
N GLY A 98 13.92 -22.05 -20.58
CA GLY A 98 14.84 -21.56 -21.59
C GLY A 98 16.28 -21.90 -21.25
N LEU A 99 17.16 -21.90 -22.25
CA LEU A 99 18.60 -22.06 -22.06
C LEU A 99 19.27 -20.68 -22.10
N CYS A 100 20.12 -20.37 -21.13
CA CYS A 100 20.98 -19.20 -21.23
C CYS A 100 22.06 -19.41 -22.32
N PRO A 101 22.69 -18.33 -22.82
CA PRO A 101 23.73 -18.44 -23.84
C PRO A 101 24.88 -19.38 -23.46
N ASP A 102 25.29 -19.37 -22.18
CA ASP A 102 26.39 -20.20 -21.68
C ASP A 102 26.03 -21.69 -21.75
N CYS A 103 24.86 -22.08 -21.24
CA CYS A 103 24.38 -23.46 -21.30
C CYS A 103 24.13 -23.92 -22.74
N ALA A 104 23.65 -23.03 -23.61
CA ALA A 104 23.46 -23.34 -25.02
C ALA A 104 24.80 -23.63 -25.71
N HIS A 105 25.84 -22.82 -25.45
CA HIS A 105 27.17 -23.02 -26.01
C HIS A 105 27.85 -24.28 -25.46
N GLU A 106 27.66 -24.60 -24.18
CA GLU A 106 28.21 -25.80 -23.55
C GLU A 106 27.57 -27.09 -24.09
N LEU A 107 26.23 -27.14 -24.16
CA LEU A 107 25.49 -28.33 -24.59
C LEU A 107 25.49 -28.48 -26.12
N TYR A 108 25.57 -27.37 -26.86
CA TYR A 108 25.47 -27.34 -28.31
C TYR A 108 26.55 -26.47 -28.96
N PRO A 109 27.84 -26.79 -28.77
CA PRO A 109 28.96 -25.95 -29.22
C PRO A 109 29.03 -25.79 -30.76
N ASN A 110 28.41 -26.70 -31.51
CA ASN A 110 28.41 -26.70 -32.98
C ASN A 110 27.12 -26.14 -33.59
N LEU A 111 26.14 -25.71 -32.77
CA LEU A 111 24.96 -25.01 -33.26
C LEU A 111 25.30 -23.52 -33.35
N GLU A 112 25.41 -23.00 -34.57
CA GLU A 112 25.46 -21.56 -34.80
C GLU A 112 24.12 -20.93 -34.38
N CYS A 113 23.98 -20.58 -33.09
CA CYS A 113 22.87 -19.78 -32.62
C CYS A 113 22.98 -18.39 -33.25
N THR A 114 22.30 -18.19 -34.38
CA THR A 114 22.14 -16.87 -35.01
C THR A 114 21.25 -15.99 -34.13
N GLN A 115 21.79 -15.45 -33.03
CA GLN A 115 21.12 -14.47 -32.21
C GLN A 115 21.02 -13.14 -32.98
N LYS A 116 19.97 -13.00 -33.80
CA LYS A 116 19.46 -11.68 -34.17
C LYS A 116 18.46 -11.22 -33.12
N HIS A 117 18.95 -10.85 -31.94
CA HIS A 117 18.17 -10.00 -31.04
C HIS A 117 18.24 -8.56 -31.56
N LYS A 118 17.33 -8.20 -32.48
CA LYS A 118 16.99 -6.81 -32.74
C LYS A 118 16.05 -6.36 -31.62
N HIS A 119 16.49 -5.39 -30.84
CA HIS A 119 15.60 -4.50 -30.08
C HIS A 119 15.33 -3.25 -30.91
#